data_AF-A0A370AL69-F1
#
_entry.id   AF-A0A370AL69-F1
#
_cell.length_a   1.000
_cell.length_b   1.000
_cell.length_c   1.000
_cell.angle_alpha   90.00
_cell.angle_beta   90.00
_cell.angle_gamma   90.00
#
_symmetry.space_group_name_H-M   'P 1'
#
loop_
_entity.id
_entity.type
_entity.pdbx_description
1 polymer ?
#
loop_
_entity_poly.entity_id
_entity_poly.type
_entity_poly.pdbx_seq_one_letter_code
_entity_poly.pdbx_strand_id
1 'polypeptide(L)'
;MSKEDIIVKDKTDRLTELEDKLAIKKNRGHQLFWIKFNPGAEFDYDIKDATEDVHWMIYEIKRLREENNHYKEFMESYKDQIKKELE
;
A
#
# COMPACT_ATOMS: atom_id res chain seq x y z
N MET A 1 3.71 -11.95 -34.79
CA MET A 1 3.89 -11.75 -33.34
C MET A 1 3.93 -10.25 -33.10
N SER A 2 2.78 -9.66 -32.79
CA SER A 2 2.63 -8.21 -32.61
C SER A 2 3.24 -7.78 -31.28
N LYS A 3 3.74 -6.54 -31.23
CA LYS A 3 4.37 -5.91 -30.06
C LYS A 3 3.41 -5.67 -28.88
N GLU A 4 2.15 -6.08 -29.02
CA GLU A 4 1.07 -5.88 -28.05
C GLU A 4 1.04 -6.98 -26.98
N ASP A 5 1.69 -8.12 -27.22
CA ASP A 5 1.76 -9.25 -26.27
C ASP A 5 2.83 -9.07 -25.17
N ILE A 6 3.53 -7.93 -25.14
CA ILE A 6 4.67 -7.68 -24.23
C ILE A 6 4.25 -6.93 -22.94
N ILE A 7 3.02 -6.43 -22.85
CA ILE A 7 2.50 -5.71 -21.67
C ILE A 7 1.57 -6.58 -20.81
N VAL A 8 1.92 -7.86 -20.62
CA VAL A 8 1.32 -8.69 -19.56
C VAL A 8 2.45 -9.42 -18.84
N LYS A 9 3.45 -8.66 -18.38
CA LYS A 9 4.54 -9.20 -17.57
C LYS A 9 4.47 -8.60 -16.17
N ASP A 10 3.83 -9.37 -15.29
CA ASP A 10 4.06 -9.42 -13.85
C ASP A 10 3.86 -8.10 -13.08
N LYS A 11 2.60 -7.75 -12.83
CA LYS A 11 2.25 -6.66 -11.89
C LYS A 11 2.01 -7.26 -10.51
N THR A 12 3.05 -7.84 -9.91
CA THR A 12 3.00 -8.27 -8.51
C THR A 12 2.61 -7.05 -7.65
N ASP A 13 1.59 -7.17 -6.80
CA ASP A 13 1.16 -6.05 -5.96
C ASP A 13 2.28 -5.68 -4.99
N ARG A 14 2.82 -4.46 -5.16
CA ARG A 14 3.94 -3.94 -4.37
C ARG A 14 3.66 -3.94 -2.88
N LEU A 15 2.38 -3.82 -2.48
CA LEU A 15 1.99 -3.84 -1.08
C LEU A 15 2.12 -5.25 -0.49
N THR A 16 1.68 -6.26 -1.23
CA THR A 16 1.85 -7.68 -0.87
C THR A 16 3.33 -8.05 -0.81
N GLU A 17 4.13 -7.63 -1.79
CA GLU A 17 5.57 -7.86 -1.79
C GLU A 17 6.26 -7.24 -0.56
N LEU A 18 5.81 -6.06 -0.13
CA LEU A 18 6.29 -5.42 1.09
C LEU A 18 5.96 -6.25 2.33
N GLU A 19 4.71 -6.69 2.48
CA GLU A 19 4.28 -7.55 3.59
C GLU A 19 5.10 -8.84 3.68
N ASP A 20 5.32 -9.51 2.55
CA ASP A 20 6.13 -10.73 2.48
C ASP A 20 7.56 -10.47 2.94
N LYS A 21 8.18 -9.38 2.47
CA LYS A 21 9.53 -8.99 2.91
C LYS A 21 9.58 -8.68 4.39
N LEU A 22 8.59 -7.98 4.93
CA LEU A 22 8.51 -7.67 6.36
C LEU A 22 8.38 -8.94 7.20
N ALA A 23 7.53 -9.89 6.78
CA ALA A 23 7.36 -11.17 7.45
C ALA A 23 8.68 -11.99 7.46
N ILE A 24 9.35 -12.09 6.31
CA ILE A 24 10.65 -12.78 6.20
C ILE A 24 11.69 -12.12 7.12
N LYS A 25 11.75 -10.79 7.14
CA LYS A 25 12.72 -10.05 7.95
C LYS A 25 12.46 -10.23 9.44
N LYS A 26 11.19 -10.17 9.86
CA LYS A 26 10.78 -10.44 11.24
C LYS A 26 11.18 -11.85 11.69
N ASN A 27 10.96 -12.86 10.85
CA ASN A 27 11.34 -14.26 11.15
C ASN A 27 12.85 -14.46 11.28
N ARG A 28 13.67 -13.58 10.71
CA ARG A 28 15.13 -13.57 10.84
C ARG A 28 15.63 -12.72 12.01
N GLY A 29 14.72 -12.20 12.86
CA GLY A 29 15.06 -11.36 14.00
C GLY A 29 15.43 -9.92 13.64
N HIS A 30 15.12 -9.45 12.42
CA HIS A 30 15.30 -8.04 12.08
C HIS A 30 14.16 -7.19 12.64
N GLN A 31 14.49 -5.97 13.06
CA GLN A 31 13.55 -4.99 13.58
C GLN A 31 13.57 -3.71 12.73
N LEU A 32 12.42 -3.06 12.62
CA LEU A 32 12.24 -1.82 11.87
C LEU A 32 12.35 -0.63 12.82
N PHE A 33 13.07 0.41 12.38
CA PHE A 33 13.22 1.63 13.17
C PHE A 33 13.05 2.88 12.32
N TRP A 34 12.46 3.91 12.92
CA TRP A 34 12.58 5.28 12.47
C TRP A 34 13.85 5.87 13.06
N ILE A 35 14.65 6.49 12.20
CA ILE A 35 15.87 7.19 12.58
C ILE A 35 15.65 8.66 12.27
N LYS A 36 15.77 9.51 13.29
CA LYS A 36 15.66 10.96 13.14
C LYS A 36 16.88 11.63 13.75
N PHE A 37 17.50 12.55 13.02
CA PHE A 37 18.59 13.35 13.56
C PHE A 37 18.09 14.21 14.73
N ASN A 38 18.78 14.12 15.86
CA ASN A 38 18.54 14.87 17.09
C ASN A 38 19.90 15.18 17.77
N PRO A 39 20.44 16.40 17.65
CA PRO A 39 21.74 16.77 18.22
C PRO A 39 21.75 16.83 19.76
N GLY A 40 20.59 16.66 20.41
CA GLY A 40 20.49 16.53 21.87
C GLY A 40 20.51 15.09 22.37
N ALA A 41 20.52 14.09 21.47
CA ALA A 41 20.60 12.68 21.84
C ALA A 41 22.07 12.24 21.97
N GLU A 42 22.33 11.19 22.76
CA GLU A 42 23.68 10.66 23.03
C GLU A 42 24.47 10.31 21.75
N PHE A 43 23.76 9.89 20.70
CA PHE A 43 24.34 9.50 19.42
C PHE A 43 23.91 10.40 18.26
N ASP A 44 23.45 11.62 18.53
CA ASP A 44 22.89 12.56 17.53
C ASP A 44 21.64 12.04 16.76
N TYR A 45 21.07 10.91 17.18
CA TYR A 45 19.89 10.31 16.57
C TYR A 45 18.90 9.79 17.60
N ASP A 46 17.62 10.04 17.36
CA ASP A 46 16.52 9.33 17.99
C ASP A 46 16.19 8.09 17.16
N ILE A 47 16.15 6.94 17.82
CA ILE A 47 15.75 5.66 17.23
C ILE A 47 14.43 5.25 17.88
N LYS A 48 13.41 5.00 17.06
CA LYS A 48 12.08 4.55 17.52
C LYS A 48 11.66 3.31 16.75
N ASP A 49 10.98 2.38 17.42
CA ASP A 49 10.40 1.21 16.75
C ASP A 49 9.36 1.68 15.72
N ALA A 50 9.49 1.21 14.48
CA ALA A 50 8.61 1.57 13.36
C ALA A 50 7.61 0.45 13.01
N THR A 51 7.64 -0.66 13.73
CA THR A 51 6.89 -1.88 13.38
C THR A 51 5.39 -1.63 13.39
N GLU A 52 4.86 -1.01 14.43
CA GLU A 52 3.42 -0.74 14.54
C GLU A 52 2.96 0.26 13.49
N ASP A 53 3.68 1.38 13.33
CA ASP A 53 3.38 2.40 12.33
C ASP A 53 3.31 1.83 10.92
N VAL A 54 4.28 0.99 10.54
CA VAL A 54 4.32 0.37 9.22
C VAL A 54 3.16 -0.59 9.01
N HIS A 55 2.81 -1.41 10.01
CA HIS A 55 1.63 -2.28 9.92
C HIS A 55 0.35 -1.47 9.77
N TRP A 56 0.20 -0.38 10.54
CA TRP A 56 -0.94 0.50 10.44
C TRP A 56 -1.06 1.15 9.06
N MET A 57 0.05 1.64 8.49
CA MET A 57 0.07 2.19 7.14
C MET A 57 -0.36 1.17 6.08
N ILE A 58 0.11 -0.07 6.18
CA ILE A 58 -0.28 -1.15 5.25
C ILE A 58 -1.78 -1.42 5.33
N TYR A 59 -2.30 -1.55 6.55
CA TYR A 59 -3.73 -1.72 6.78
C TYR A 59 -4.55 -0.58 6.17
N GLU A 60 -4.14 0.67 6.42
CA GLU A 60 -4.82 1.86 5.95
C GLU A 60 -4.86 1.93 4.43
N ILE A 61 -3.76 1.60 3.75
CA ILE A 61 -3.71 1.53 2.29
C ILE A 61 -4.69 0.48 1.74
N LYS A 62 -4.78 -0.70 2.38
CA LYS A 62 -5.75 -1.74 1.97
C LYS A 62 -7.19 -1.26 2.13
N ARG A 63 -7.51 -0.66 3.29
CA ARG A 63 -8.83 -0.08 3.56
C ARG A 63 -9.22 0.97 2.51
N LEU A 64 -8.32 1.90 2.20
CA LEU A 64 -8.56 2.94 1.20
C LEU A 64 -8.70 2.37 -0.23
N ARG A 65 -8.05 1.26 -0.55
CA ARG A 65 -8.23 0.58 -1.85
C ARG A 65 -9.63 -0.02 -1.96
N GLU A 66 -10.12 -0.66 -0.90
CA GLU A 66 -11.48 -1.21 -0.85
C GLU A 66 -12.53 -0.09 -0.97
N GLU A 67 -12.36 0.98 -0.20
CA GLU A 67 -13.26 2.14 -0.25
C GLU A 67 -13.29 2.79 -1.64
N ASN A 68 -12.13 2.98 -2.28
CA ASN A 68 -12.06 3.47 -3.65
C ASN A 68 -12.76 2.56 -4.67
N ASN A 69 -12.70 1.23 -4.47
CA ASN A 69 -13.40 0.30 -5.36
C ASN A 69 -14.92 0.45 -5.19
N HIS A 70 -15.43 0.53 -3.96
CA HIS A 70 -16.84 0.78 -3.71
C HIS A 70 -17.31 2.11 -4.32
N TYR A 71 -16.51 3.18 -4.23
CA TYR A 71 -16.87 4.45 -4.86
C TYR A 71 -16.90 4.37 -6.39
N LYS A 72 -16.00 3.60 -7.01
CA LYS A 72 -16.04 3.37 -8.46
C LYS A 72 -17.30 2.64 -8.88
N GLU A 73 -17.63 1.54 -8.19
CA GLU A 73 -18.85 0.77 -8.44
C GLU A 73 -20.11 1.62 -8.28
N PHE A 74 -20.16 2.44 -7.23
CA PHE A 74 -21.26 3.38 -7.00
C PHE A 74 -21.38 4.40 -8.14
N MET A 75 -20.28 5.02 -8.56
CA MET A 75 -20.28 5.98 -9.67
C MET A 75 -20.68 5.34 -11.00
N GLU A 76 -20.26 4.11 -11.28
CA GLU A 76 -20.65 3.37 -12.48
C GLU A 76 -22.15 3.08 -12.47
N SER A 77 -22.68 2.59 -11.35
CA SER A 77 -24.12 2.38 -11.18
C SER A 77 -24.93 3.66 -11.40
N TYR A 78 -24.46 4.79 -10.85
CA TYR A 78 -25.12 6.09 -11.00
C TYR A 78 -25.10 6.57 -12.46
N LYS A 79 -23.97 6.40 -13.16
CA LYS A 79 -23.87 6.75 -14.59
C LYS A 79 -24.84 5.94 -15.43
N ASP A 80 -25.01 4.65 -15.12
CA ASP A 80 -25.93 3.78 -15.85
C ASP A 80 -27.40 4.15 -15.57
N GLN A 81 -27.74 4.58 -14.36
CA GLN A 81 -29.08 5.11 -14.05
C GLN A 81 -29.38 6.38 -14.85
N ILE A 82 -28.46 7.35 -14.86
CA ILE A 82 -28.64 8.60 -15.61
C ILE A 82 -28.81 8.34 -17.10
N LYS A 83 -28.03 7.42 -17.68
CA LYS A 83 -28.17 7.05 -19.10
C LYS A 83 -29.57 6.50 -19.39
N LYS A 84 -30.10 5.62 -18.54
CA LYS A 84 -31.45 5.06 -18.69
C LYS A 84 -32.57 6.09 -18.59
N GLU A 85 -32.37 7.16 -17.82
CA GLU A 85 -33.35 8.25 -17.69
C GLU A 85 -33.31 9.24 -18.87
N LEU A 86 -32.20 9.29 -19.62
CA LEU A 86 -32.01 10.17 -20.78
C LEU A 86 -32.37 9.51 -22.13
N GLU A 87 -32.54 8.19 -22.15
CA GLU A 87 -33.04 7.39 -23.28
C GLU A 87 -34.57 7.27 -23.25
#